data_AF-A0A9X3EF54-F1
#
_entry.id   AF-A0A9X3EF54-F1
#
_cell.length_a   1.000
_cell.length_b   1.000
_cell.length_c   1.000
_cell.angle_alpha   90.00
_cell.angle_beta   90.00
_cell.angle_gamma   90.00
#
_symmetry.space_group_name_H-M   'P 1'
#
loop_
_entity.id
_entity.type
_entity.pdbx_description
1 polymer ?
#
loop_
_entity_poly.entity_id
_entity_poly.type
_entity_poly.pdbx_seq_one_letter_code
_entity_poly.pdbx_strand_id
1 'polypeptide(L)' 'MVVRWHQLFNGNALSQRFVREEPLSEAEQNRLHILIDEWRARLCDISWFMRVLNEAIAREA' A
#
# COMPACT_ATOMS: atom_id res chain seq x y z
N MET A 1 -2.30 6.44 0.04
CA MET A 1 -1.75 5.11 0.39
C MET A 1 -2.50 3.99 -0.32
N VAL A 2 -3.83 3.85 -0.11
CA VAL A 2 -4.65 2.80 -0.74
C VAL A 2 -4.54 2.79 -2.27
N VAL A 3 -4.61 3.96 -2.92
CA VAL A 3 -4.43 4.09 -4.37
C VAL A 3 -3.05 3.60 -4.84
N ARG A 4 -1.98 3.93 -4.10
CA ARG A 4 -0.62 3.45 -4.42
C ARG A 4 -0.49 1.94 -4.26
N TRP A 5 -1.13 1.37 -3.23
CA TRP A 5 -1.23 -0.07 -3.09
C TRP A 5 -1.97 -0.69 -4.28
N HIS A 6 -3.06 -0.07 -4.73
CA HIS A 6 -3.88 -0.51 -5.87
C HIS A 6 -3.14 -0.45 -7.22
N GLN A 7 -2.11 0.38 -7.35
CA GLN A 7 -1.24 0.40 -8.54
C GLN A 7 -0.29 -0.81 -8.62
N LEU A 8 0.02 -1.42 -7.48
CA LEU A 8 0.97 -2.54 -7.37
C LEU A 8 0.25 -3.88 -7.17
N PHE A 9 -0.94 -3.87 -6.56
CA PHE A 9 -1.73 -5.04 -6.19
C PHE A 9 -3.22 -4.74 -6.35
N ASN A 10 -4.08 -5.73 -6.60
CA ASN A 10 -5.53 -5.50 -6.80
C ASN A 10 -6.32 -4.99 -5.58
N GLY A 11 -5.69 -4.89 -4.39
CA GLY A 11 -6.37 -4.58 -3.14
C GLY A 11 -7.36 -5.68 -2.70
N ASN A 12 -8.25 -5.33 -1.77
CA ASN A 12 -9.38 -6.18 -1.33
C ASN A 12 -10.72 -5.44 -1.47
N ALA A 13 -11.84 -6.16 -1.34
CA ALA A 13 -13.18 -5.61 -1.50
C ALA A 13 -13.44 -4.36 -0.64
N LEU A 14 -13.02 -4.38 0.63
CA LEU A 14 -13.15 -3.24 1.55
C LEU A 14 -12.41 -1.99 1.03
N SER A 15 -11.19 -2.18 0.54
CA SER A 15 -10.38 -1.09 0.00
C SER A 15 -10.84 -0.59 -1.37
N GLN A 16 -11.48 -1.44 -2.16
CA GLN A 16 -12.10 -1.05 -3.43
C GLN A 16 -13.35 -0.20 -3.16
N ARG A 17 -14.18 -0.60 -2.18
CA ARG A 17 -15.31 0.22 -1.71
C ARG A 17 -14.84 1.58 -1.18
N PHE A 18 -13.76 1.60 -0.41
CA PHE A 18 -13.13 2.85 0.04
C PHE A 18 -12.71 3.75 -1.13
N VAL A 19 -12.06 3.21 -2.16
CA VAL A 19 -11.63 3.98 -3.36
C VAL A 19 -12.83 4.49 -4.16
N ARG A 20 -13.96 3.79 -4.11
CA ARG A 20 -15.23 4.20 -4.75
C ARG A 20 -16.05 5.17 -3.89
N GLU A 21 -15.51 5.63 -2.76
CA GLU A 21 -16.19 6.52 -1.81
C GLU A 21 -17.52 5.94 -1.29
N GLU A 22 -17.64 4.62 -1.29
CA GLU A 22 -18.80 3.95 -0.72
C GLU A 22 -18.77 4.07 0.81
N PRO A 23 -19.93 4.28 1.47
CA PRO A 23 -19.97 4.38 2.92
C PRO A 23 -19.50 3.07 3.57
N LEU A 24 -18.63 3.23 4.55
CA LEU A 24 -18.10 2.15 5.39
C LEU A 24 -18.59 2.34 6.81
N SER A 25 -19.04 1.27 7.45
CA SER A 25 -19.31 1.24 8.89
C SER A 25 -18.04 1.53 9.70
N GLU A 26 -18.20 1.91 10.96
CA GLU A 26 -17.06 2.18 11.85
C GLU A 26 -16.12 0.97 11.99
N ALA A 27 -16.68 -0.25 12.07
CA ALA A 27 -15.90 -1.48 12.11
C ALA A 27 -15.09 -1.70 10.81
N GLU A 28 -15.69 -1.41 9.66
CA GLU A 28 -15.02 -1.49 8.35
C GLU A 28 -13.91 -0.44 8.22
N GLN A 29 -14.13 0.78 8.71
CA GLN A 29 -13.11 1.83 8.74
C GLN A 29 -11.94 1.43 9.63
N ASN A 30 -12.20 0.93 10.84
CA ASN A 30 -11.16 0.43 11.74
C ASN A 30 -10.36 -0.70 11.09
N ARG A 31 -11.03 -1.64 10.40
CA ARG A 31 -10.36 -2.71 9.69
C ARG A 31 -9.51 -2.19 8.53
N LEU A 32 -10.00 -1.19 7.79
CA LEU A 32 -9.26 -0.56 6.71
C LEU A 32 -8.00 0.14 7.23
N HIS A 33 -8.06 0.82 8.38
CA HIS A 33 -6.90 1.45 9.00
C HIS A 33 -5.80 0.44 9.33
N ILE A 34 -6.16 -0.70 9.93
CA ILE A 34 -5.20 -1.79 10.21
C ILE A 34 -4.53 -2.27 8.92
N LEU A 35 -5.32 -2.48 7.86
CA LEU A 35 -4.78 -2.89 6.55
C LEU A 35 -3.84 -1.84 5.95
N ILE A 36 -4.18 -0.57 6.07
CA ILE A 36 -3.35 0.54 5.58
C ILE A 36 -1.99 0.55 6.30
N ASP A 37 -1.97 0.28 7.60
CA ASP A 37 -0.72 0.23 8.37
C ASP A 37 0.16 -0.95 7.96
N GLU A 38 -0.44 -2.13 7.75
CA GLU A 38 0.25 -3.30 7.20
C GLU A 38 0.84 -3.01 5.81
N TRP A 39 0.07 -2.37 4.93
CA TRP A 39 0.52 -1.99 3.59
C TRP A 39 1.63 -0.95 3.63
N ARG A 40 1.55 0.02 4.56
CA ARG A 40 2.62 1.00 4.77
C ARG A 40 3.93 0.30 5.13
N ALA A 41 3.90 -0.63 6.07
CA ALA A 41 5.08 -1.37 6.49
C ALA A 41 5.70 -2.16 5.32
N ARG A 42 4.86 -2.89 4.56
CA ARG A 42 5.31 -3.67 3.38
C ARG A 42 5.87 -2.79 2.27
N LEU A 43 5.21 -1.67 1.97
CA LEU A 43 5.69 -0.73 0.94
C LEU A 43 6.96 -0.02 1.38
N CYS A 44 7.13 0.30 2.65
CA CYS A 44 8.39 0.84 3.17
C CYS A 44 9.52 -0.18 2.98
N ASP A 45 9.29 -1.44 3.35
CA ASP A 45 10.27 -2.52 3.17
C ASP A 45 10.67 -2.69 1.69
N ILE A 46 9.70 -2.86 0.79
CA ILE A 46 9.95 -2.97 -0.66
C ILE A 46 10.60 -1.69 -1.22
N SER A 47 10.08 -0.51 -0.88
CA SER A 47 10.61 0.75 -1.43
C SER A 47 12.03 1.00 -0.96
N TRP A 48 12.33 0.69 0.30
CA TRP A 48 13.69 0.76 0.84
C TRP A 48 14.60 -0.23 0.12
N PHE A 49 14.14 -1.48 -0.04
CA PHE A 49 14.91 -2.51 -0.74
C PHE A 49 15.22 -2.11 -2.18
N MET A 50 14.20 -1.63 -2.91
CA MET A 50 14.36 -1.09 -4.27
C MET A 50 15.29 0.12 -4.30
N ARG A 51 15.31 0.96 -3.26
CA ARG A 51 16.24 2.08 -3.18
C ARG A 51 17.69 1.60 -3.09
N VAL A 52 17.97 0.63 -2.22
CA VAL A 52 19.31 0.03 -2.09
C VAL A 52 19.74 -0.65 -3.39
N LEU A 53 18.84 -1.39 -4.02
CA LEU A 53 19.11 -2.06 -5.28
C LEU A 53 19.39 -1.06 -6.42
N ASN A 54 18.60 0.01 -6.52
CA ASN A 54 18.84 1.08 -7.49
C ASN A 54 20.15 1.81 -7.24
N GLU A 55 20.53 2.06 -5.98
CA GLU A 55 21.82 2.67 -5.64
C GLU A 55 23.00 1.78 -6.06
N ALA A 56 22.89 0.46 -5.93
CA ALA A 56 23.92 -0.48 -6.37
C ALA A 56 24.07 -0.45 -7.91
N ILE A 57 22.96 -0.56 -8.64
CA ILE A 57 22.95 -0.48 -10.12
C ILE A 57 23.51 0.86 -10.59
N ALA A 58 23.12 1.97 -9.94
CA ALA A 58 23.59 3.31 -10.31
C ALA A 58 25.09 3.55 -10.03
N ARG A 59 25.72 2.75 -9.16
CA ARG A 59 27.18 2.80 -8.94
C ARG A 59 27.96 1.93 -9.92
N GLU A 60 27.31 0.92 -10.50
CA GLU A 60 27.91 0.02 -11.49
C GLU A 60 27.75 0.52 -12.93
N ALA A 61 26.85 1.49 -13.16
CA ALA A 61 26.63 2.17 -14.45
C ALA A 61 27.51 3.42 -14.61
#